data_AF-A0A6G9Z3H7-F1
#
_entry.id   AF-A0A6G9Z3H7-F1
#
_cell.length_a   1.000
_cell.length_b   1.000
_cell.length_c   1.000
_cell.angle_alpha   90.00
_cell.angle_beta   90.00
_cell.angle_gamma   90.00
#
_symmetry.space_group_name_H-M   'P 1'
#
loop_
_entity.id
_entity.type
_entity.pdbx_description
1 polymer ?
#
loop_
_entity_poly.entity_id
_entity_poly.type
_entity_poly.pdbx_seq_one_letter_code
_entity_poly.pdbx_strand_id
1 'polypeptide(L)'
;MPTYEWGTAPAGYATRRQLRGLRLRPNGQDIAALVVVPRRDGGEPLRAAYLYRIDLAAPKREPTSAQLEAVANATRAHQLHAWERHGFDRRDAGEIGDPGPQWDSACPIDGQHRLAALADAVDLVHPERDWGLDR
;
A
#
# COMPACT_ATOMS: atom_id res chain seq x y z
N MET A 1 5.45 -26.15 14.52
CA MET A 1 5.27 -25.95 13.07
C MET A 1 6.65 -25.69 12.45
N PRO A 2 6.92 -26.16 11.22
CA PRO A 2 8.20 -25.93 10.55
C PRO A 2 8.45 -24.44 10.28
N THR A 3 9.73 -24.07 10.35
CA THR A 3 10.21 -22.71 10.10
C THR A 3 11.29 -22.77 9.04
N TYR A 4 11.16 -21.91 8.04
CA TYR A 4 12.10 -21.77 6.93
C TYR A 4 12.74 -20.37 6.99
N GLU A 5 13.98 -20.28 6.55
CA GLU A 5 14.60 -18.98 6.31
C GLU A 5 14.00 -18.32 5.07
N TRP A 6 14.24 -17.01 4.92
CA TRP A 6 13.80 -16.28 3.75
C TRP A 6 14.32 -16.91 2.46
N GLY A 7 13.41 -17.30 1.58
CA GLY A 7 13.73 -17.90 0.27
C GLY A 7 14.02 -19.41 0.28
N THR A 8 13.96 -20.10 1.43
CA THR A 8 14.26 -21.55 1.52
C THR A 8 13.01 -22.42 1.67
N ALA A 9 11.83 -21.81 1.67
CA ALA A 9 10.57 -22.54 1.77
C ALA A 9 10.35 -23.46 0.55
N PRO A 10 9.91 -24.72 0.73
CA PRO A 10 9.60 -25.62 -0.37
C PRO A 10 8.47 -25.09 -1.27
N ALA A 11 8.47 -25.46 -2.54
CA ALA A 11 7.53 -24.97 -3.56
C ALA A 11 6.04 -25.22 -3.25
N GLY A 12 5.71 -26.18 -2.39
CA GLY A 12 4.34 -26.46 -1.94
C GLY A 12 3.74 -25.41 -0.99
N TYR A 13 4.54 -24.43 -0.55
CA TYR A 13 4.13 -23.39 0.38
C TYR A 13 4.03 -22.02 -0.28
N ALA A 14 3.02 -21.26 0.12
CA ALA A 14 2.83 -19.88 -0.33
C ALA A 14 2.35 -18.98 0.81
N THR A 15 2.78 -17.73 0.77
CA THR A 15 2.23 -16.65 1.62
C THR A 15 0.83 -16.26 1.16
N ARG A 16 0.05 -15.59 2.03
CA ARG A 16 -1.28 -15.05 1.65
C ARG A 16 -1.22 -14.12 0.44
N ARG A 17 -0.13 -13.34 0.29
CA ARG A 17 0.05 -12.45 -0.86
C ARG A 17 0.29 -13.24 -2.15
N GLN A 18 1.13 -14.28 -2.10
CA GLN A 18 1.37 -15.16 -3.25
C GLN A 18 0.09 -15.91 -3.67
N LEU A 19 -0.66 -16.46 -2.71
CA LEU A 19 -1.96 -17.09 -3.00
C LEU A 19 -2.93 -16.11 -3.68
N ARG A 20 -2.99 -14.85 -3.24
CA ARG A 20 -3.81 -13.82 -3.88
C ARG A 20 -3.39 -13.57 -5.33
N GLY A 21 -2.08 -13.54 -5.61
CA GLY A 21 -1.56 -13.43 -6.98
C GLY A 21 -1.98 -14.61 -7.87
N LEU A 22 -2.12 -15.80 -7.29
CA LEU A 22 -2.61 -17.01 -7.96
C LEU A 22 -4.15 -17.13 -8.00
N ARG A 23 -4.90 -16.11 -7.59
CA ARG A 23 -6.37 -16.16 -7.40
C ARG A 23 -6.83 -17.30 -6.48
N LEU A 24 -6.02 -17.66 -5.50
CA LEU A 24 -6.31 -18.66 -4.47
C LEU A 24 -6.56 -18.01 -3.11
N ARG A 25 -7.20 -18.77 -2.22
CA ARG A 25 -7.38 -18.43 -0.80
C ARG A 25 -6.95 -19.61 0.09
N PRO A 26 -6.54 -19.37 1.35
CA PRO A 26 -6.13 -20.42 2.28
C PRO A 26 -7.20 -21.47 2.60
N ASN A 27 -8.48 -21.20 2.29
CA ASN A 27 -9.58 -22.14 2.48
C ASN A 27 -9.79 -22.63 3.93
N GLY A 28 -9.53 -21.77 4.92
CA GLY A 28 -9.72 -22.11 6.33
C GLY A 28 -8.65 -23.06 6.89
N GLN A 29 -7.58 -23.34 6.15
CA GLN A 29 -6.47 -24.13 6.64
C GLN A 29 -5.71 -23.39 7.76
N ASP A 30 -5.17 -24.15 8.71
CA ASP A 30 -4.24 -23.65 9.72
C ASP A 30 -2.90 -23.24 9.11
N ILE A 31 -2.12 -22.48 9.87
CA ILE A 31 -0.78 -22.05 9.46
C ILE A 31 0.12 -23.28 9.36
N ALA A 32 0.61 -23.56 8.16
CA ALA A 32 1.38 -24.77 7.89
C ALA A 32 2.89 -24.58 8.16
N ALA A 33 3.42 -23.39 7.89
CA ALA A 33 4.83 -23.07 8.16
C ALA A 33 5.06 -21.57 8.41
N LEU A 34 6.27 -21.23 8.84
CA LEU A 34 6.76 -19.86 9.02
C LEU A 34 7.94 -19.57 8.12
N VAL A 35 8.04 -18.34 7.63
CA VAL A 35 9.30 -17.78 7.13
C VAL A 35 9.86 -16.83 8.18
N VAL A 36 11.15 -16.96 8.48
CA VAL A 36 11.89 -16.05 9.36
C VAL A 36 13.02 -15.36 8.60
N VAL A 37 13.38 -14.18 9.05
CA VAL A 37 14.59 -13.47 8.64
C VAL A 37 15.58 -13.54 9.80
N PRO A 38 16.78 -14.13 9.59
CA PRO A 38 17.81 -14.11 10.61
C PRO A 38 18.25 -12.66 10.87
N ARG A 39 18.50 -12.33 12.14
CA ARG A 39 19.01 -11.00 12.48
C ARG A 39 20.53 -10.97 12.37
N ARG A 40 21.08 -9.82 11.95
CA ARG A 40 22.53 -9.63 11.82
C ARG A 40 23.28 -9.65 13.15
N ASP A 41 22.60 -9.28 14.23
CA ASP A 41 23.14 -9.23 15.59
C ASP A 41 23.09 -10.59 16.31
N GLY A 42 22.66 -11.67 15.63
CA GLY A 42 22.52 -13.00 16.23
C GLY A 42 21.35 -13.13 17.21
N GLY A 43 20.50 -12.10 17.32
CA GLY A 43 19.27 -12.16 18.10
C GLY A 43 18.21 -13.08 17.48
N GLU A 44 17.11 -13.27 18.21
CA GLU A 44 16.02 -14.15 17.76
C GLU A 44 15.52 -13.77 16.34
N PRO A 45 15.39 -14.74 15.42
CA PRO A 45 14.94 -14.48 14.07
C PRO A 45 13.56 -13.82 14.03
N LEU A 46 13.42 -12.80 13.18
CA LEU A 46 12.15 -12.09 13.02
C LEU A 46 11.20 -12.90 12.14
N ARG A 47 9.95 -13.07 12.56
CA ARG A 47 8.92 -13.69 11.72
C ARG A 47 8.58 -12.77 10.54
N ALA A 48 8.83 -13.25 9.34
CA ALA A 48 8.58 -12.53 8.10
C ALA A 48 7.15 -12.77 7.58
N ALA A 49 6.73 -14.04 7.50
CA ALA A 49 5.45 -14.41 6.92
C ALA A 49 4.95 -15.78 7.39
N TYR A 50 3.62 -15.93 7.32
CA TYR A 50 2.95 -17.22 7.44
C TYR A 50 2.83 -17.90 6.08
N LEU A 51 3.10 -19.20 6.06
CA LEU A 51 3.00 -20.06 4.90
C LEU A 51 1.80 -20.99 5.00
N TYR A 52 1.18 -21.19 3.85
CA TYR A 52 0.02 -22.02 3.62
C TYR A 52 0.35 -23.01 2.51
N ARG A 53 -0.26 -24.18 2.57
CA ARG A 53 -0.18 -25.20 1.54
C ARG A 53 -1.01 -24.80 0.33
N ILE A 54 -0.41 -24.85 -0.85
CA ILE A 54 -1.05 -24.51 -2.12
C ILE A 54 -2.10 -25.55 -2.50
N ASP A 55 -1.83 -26.83 -2.23
CA ASP A 55 -2.71 -27.95 -2.55
C ASP A 55 -4.02 -27.96 -1.74
N LEU A 56 -4.02 -27.35 -0.55
CA LEU A 56 -5.22 -27.17 0.29
C LEU A 56 -5.93 -25.84 0.01
N ALA A 57 -5.36 -25.00 -0.84
CA ALA A 57 -5.95 -23.71 -1.18
C ALA A 57 -7.16 -23.91 -2.11
N ALA A 58 -8.14 -23.03 -1.99
CA ALA A 58 -9.30 -23.01 -2.86
C ALA A 58 -9.25 -21.81 -3.79
N PRO A 59 -9.91 -21.85 -4.96
CA PRO A 59 -10.13 -20.67 -5.77
C PRO A 59 -10.77 -19.53 -4.96
N LYS A 60 -10.33 -18.30 -5.24
CA LYS A 60 -10.96 -17.09 -4.70
C LYS A 60 -12.44 -17.10 -5.10
N ARG A 61 -13.31 -16.74 -4.15
CA ARG A 61 -14.74 -16.51 -4.45
C ARG A 61 -14.86 -15.29 -5.35
N GLU A 62 -15.50 -15.49 -6.49
CA GLU A 62 -15.89 -14.38 -7.35
C GLU A 62 -17.24 -13.85 -6.87
N PRO A 63 -17.37 -12.53 -6.65
CA PRO A 63 -18.64 -11.94 -6.27
C PRO A 63 -19.65 -12.03 -7.42
N THR A 64 -20.92 -12.14 -7.07
CA THR A 64 -22.04 -12.02 -8.02
C THR A 64 -22.26 -10.56 -8.42
N SER A 65 -22.97 -10.31 -9.52
CA SER A 65 -23.34 -8.94 -9.95
C SER A 65 -24.08 -8.18 -8.86
N ALA A 66 -25.07 -8.81 -8.21
CA ALA A 66 -25.83 -8.21 -7.12
C ALA A 66 -24.94 -7.84 -5.92
N GLN A 67 -23.91 -8.65 -5.61
CA GLN A 67 -22.95 -8.31 -4.55
C GLN A 67 -22.08 -7.12 -4.93
N LEU A 68 -21.67 -7.00 -6.20
CA LEU A 68 -20.93 -5.85 -6.69
C LEU A 68 -21.77 -4.56 -6.62
N GLU A 69 -23.03 -4.62 -7.02
CA GLU A 69 -23.98 -3.51 -6.91
C GLU A 69 -24.19 -3.07 -5.45
N ALA A 70 -24.34 -4.05 -4.54
CA ALA A 70 -24.48 -3.77 -3.12
C ALA A 70 -23.24 -3.05 -2.55
N VAL A 71 -22.04 -3.47 -2.94
CA VAL A 71 -20.79 -2.80 -2.54
C VAL A 71 -20.71 -1.39 -3.11
N ALA A 72 -21.05 -1.19 -4.39
CA ALA A 72 -21.05 0.12 -5.01
C ALA A 72 -22.01 1.09 -4.30
N ASN A 73 -23.21 0.63 -3.95
CA ASN A 73 -24.18 1.39 -3.17
C ASN A 73 -23.67 1.73 -1.77
N ALA A 74 -23.01 0.78 -1.09
CA ALA A 74 -22.41 1.01 0.22
C ALA A 74 -21.28 2.06 0.17
N THR A 75 -20.38 1.97 -0.82
CA THR A 75 -19.32 2.96 -1.04
C THR A 75 -19.91 4.35 -1.29
N ARG A 76 -20.93 4.46 -2.15
CA ARG A 76 -21.63 5.73 -2.42
C ARG A 76 -22.25 6.31 -1.15
N ALA A 77 -22.94 5.50 -0.37
CA ALA A 77 -23.53 5.95 0.90
C ALA A 77 -22.46 6.47 1.88
N HIS A 78 -21.32 5.77 1.99
CA HIS A 78 -20.20 6.19 2.83
C HIS A 78 -19.59 7.53 2.39
N GLN A 79 -19.44 7.73 1.08
CA GLN A 79 -18.96 9.01 0.51
C GLN A 79 -19.92 10.15 0.82
N LEU A 80 -21.23 9.95 0.61
CA LEU A 80 -22.25 10.96 0.92
C LEU A 80 -22.26 11.31 2.40
N HIS A 81 -22.14 10.31 3.28
CA HIS A 81 -22.06 10.56 4.72
C HIS A 81 -20.80 11.35 5.11
N ALA A 82 -19.64 11.02 4.53
CA ALA A 82 -18.44 11.81 4.73
C ALA A 82 -18.65 13.26 4.28
N TRP A 83 -19.36 13.47 3.17
CA TRP A 83 -19.66 14.78 2.60
C TRP A 83 -20.59 15.62 3.49
N GLU A 84 -21.67 15.01 4.00
CA GLU A 84 -22.58 15.62 4.97
C GLU A 84 -21.84 16.05 6.25
N ARG A 85 -20.90 15.24 6.75
CA ARG A 85 -20.06 15.61 7.90
C ARG A 85 -19.18 16.84 7.63
N HIS A 86 -18.85 17.09 6.37
CA HIS A 86 -18.11 18.28 5.94
C HIS A 86 -19.02 19.46 5.61
N GLY A 87 -20.34 19.37 5.88
CA GLY A 87 -21.28 20.48 5.82
C GLY A 87 -21.99 20.67 4.47
N PHE A 88 -21.89 19.70 3.56
CA PHE A 88 -22.55 19.75 2.25
C PHE A 88 -23.86 18.94 2.26
N ASP A 89 -24.88 19.38 1.52
CA ASP A 89 -26.12 18.62 1.39
C ASP A 89 -25.94 17.44 0.41
N ARG A 90 -26.52 16.30 0.76
CA ARG A 90 -26.48 15.08 -0.06
C ARG A 90 -27.12 15.24 -1.43
N ARG A 91 -28.07 16.16 -1.60
CA ARG A 91 -28.71 16.44 -2.90
C ARG A 91 -27.75 17.10 -3.88
N ASP A 92 -26.85 17.93 -3.36
CA ASP A 92 -25.84 18.65 -4.13
C ASP A 92 -24.75 17.71 -4.67
N ALA A 93 -24.73 16.47 -4.17
CA ALA A 93 -23.72 15.48 -4.51
C ALA A 93 -23.69 15.05 -5.97
N GLY A 94 -24.81 15.23 -6.68
CA GLY A 94 -24.89 15.00 -8.13
C GLY A 94 -24.49 16.20 -8.98
N GLU A 95 -24.43 17.40 -8.38
CA GLU A 95 -24.18 18.67 -9.07
C GLU A 95 -22.70 19.05 -9.00
N ILE A 96 -22.05 18.79 -7.86
CA ILE A 96 -20.61 18.91 -7.71
C ILE A 96 -19.98 17.67 -8.34
N GLY A 97 -19.66 17.76 -9.63
CA GLY A 97 -18.86 16.77 -10.33
C GLY A 97 -17.48 16.64 -9.67
N ASP A 98 -16.95 15.42 -9.58
CA ASP A 98 -15.56 15.18 -9.20
C ASP A 98 -14.67 15.81 -10.28
N PRO A 99 -13.90 16.88 -9.99
CA PRO A 99 -13.00 17.49 -10.97
C PRO A 99 -11.87 16.52 -11.37
N GLY A 100 -11.81 15.35 -10.75
CA GLY A 100 -10.76 14.36 -10.91
C GLY A 100 -9.54 14.74 -10.06
N PRO A 101 -8.48 13.91 -10.13
CA PRO A 101 -7.23 14.21 -9.47
C PRO A 101 -6.60 15.49 -10.05
N GLN A 102 -6.72 16.59 -9.32
CA GLN A 102 -6.10 17.88 -9.66
C GLN A 102 -4.58 17.92 -9.44
N TRP A 103 -3.93 16.77 -9.25
CA TRP A 103 -2.47 16.69 -9.01
C TRP A 103 -1.67 16.94 -10.29
N ASP A 104 -2.30 16.75 -11.46
CA ASP A 104 -1.76 17.08 -12.78
C ASP A 104 -2.19 18.49 -13.24
N SER A 105 -3.09 19.16 -12.51
CA SER A 105 -3.43 20.56 -12.77
C SER A 105 -2.28 21.44 -12.30
N ALA A 106 -1.64 22.15 -13.24
CA ALA A 106 -0.59 23.11 -12.91
C ALA A 106 -1.12 24.09 -11.86
N CYS A 107 -0.57 24.02 -10.64
CA CYS A 107 -0.89 24.98 -9.59
C CYS A 107 -0.56 26.38 -10.13
N PRO A 108 -1.49 27.35 -10.12
CA PRO A 108 -1.29 28.69 -10.66
C PRO A 108 -0.41 29.56 -9.75
N ILE A 109 0.54 28.96 -9.04
CA ILE A 109 1.68 29.69 -8.49
C ILE A 109 2.66 29.90 -9.63
N ASP A 110 2.40 30.97 -10.40
CA ASP A 110 3.34 31.49 -11.38
C ASP A 110 4.72 31.68 -10.72
N GLY A 111 5.71 31.00 -11.30
CA GLY A 111 7.08 30.91 -10.82
C GLY A 111 7.91 32.18 -11.01
N GLN A 112 7.42 33.35 -10.60
CA GLN A 112 8.18 34.60 -10.66
C GLN A 112 8.78 35.04 -9.32
N HIS A 113 8.36 34.45 -8.18
CA HIS A 113 8.83 34.90 -6.86
C HIS A 113 9.93 34.04 -6.20
N ARG A 114 10.39 32.94 -6.81
CA ARG A 114 11.35 32.02 -6.15
C ARG A 114 12.81 32.20 -6.54
N LEU A 115 13.11 32.85 -7.67
CA LEU A 115 14.50 32.99 -8.14
C LEU A 115 15.26 34.17 -7.52
N ALA A 116 14.57 35.20 -7.02
CA ALA A 116 15.23 36.32 -6.34
C ALA A 116 15.76 35.91 -4.93
N ALA A 117 15.02 35.07 -4.20
CA ALA A 117 15.37 34.70 -2.83
C ALA A 117 16.47 33.62 -2.73
N LEU A 118 16.71 32.84 -3.79
CA LEU A 118 17.75 31.80 -3.81
C LEU A 118 19.12 32.33 -4.23
N ALA A 119 19.19 33.46 -4.94
CA ALA A 119 20.46 34.08 -5.30
C ALA A 119 21.20 34.63 -4.07
N ASP A 120 20.48 35.21 -3.10
CA ASP A 120 21.06 35.73 -1.85
C ASP A 120 21.51 34.63 -0.87
N ALA A 121 20.98 33.40 -1.01
CA ALA A 121 21.26 32.31 -0.08
C ALA A 121 22.45 31.43 -0.48
N VAL A 122 22.89 31.49 -1.74
CA VAL A 122 24.00 30.65 -2.26
C VAL A 122 25.38 31.12 -1.78
N ASP A 123 25.54 32.38 -1.38
CA ASP A 123 26.84 32.92 -0.95
C ASP A 123 27.22 32.64 0.52
N LEU A 124 26.36 31.96 1.30
CA LEU A 124 26.53 31.84 2.76
C LEU A 124 26.69 30.41 3.32
N VAL A 125 27.04 29.40 2.50
CA VAL A 125 27.33 28.06 3.03
C VAL A 125 28.70 27.55 2.57
N HIS A 126 29.60 27.49 3.55
CA HIS A 126 30.99 27.04 3.51
C HIS A 126 31.29 25.80 2.63
N PRO A 127 32.43 25.79 1.93
CA PRO A 127 33.07 24.57 1.42
C PRO A 127 33.64 23.77 2.61
N GLU A 128 34.04 22.51 2.42
CA GLU A 128 34.58 21.59 3.46
C GLU A 128 33.50 20.74 4.20
N ARG A 129 32.77 19.90 3.46
CA ARG A 129 32.31 18.61 3.99
C ARG A 129 32.72 17.50 3.03
N ASP A 130 33.89 16.93 3.35
CA ASP A 130 34.40 15.68 2.82
C ASP A 130 33.52 14.52 3.33
N TRP A 131 32.75 13.89 2.42
CA TRP A 131 31.88 12.75 2.71
C TRP A 131 32.63 11.45 2.46
N GLY A 132 33.67 11.19 3.25
CA GLY A 132 34.56 10.03 3.17
C GLY A 132 33.83 8.72 2.84
N LEU A 133 33.80 8.42 1.54
CA LEU A 133 33.36 7.17 0.94
C LEU A 133 34.57 6.57 0.26
N ASP A 134 35.44 5.94 1.06
CA ASP A 134 36.42 4.98 0.54
C ASP A 134 36.02 3.56 0.96
N ARG A 135 36.11 2.66 -0.03
CA ARG A 135 35.80 1.23 0.00
C ARG A 135 36.83 0.42 0.75
#